data_AF-A0A847HVP8-F1
#
_entry.id   AF-A0A847HVP8-F1
#
_cell.length_a   1.000
_cell.length_b   1.000
_cell.length_c   1.000
_cell.angle_alpha   90.00
_cell.angle_beta   90.00
_cell.angle_gamma   90.00
#
_symmetry.space_group_name_H-M   'P 1'
#
loop_
_entity.id
_entity.type
_entity.pdbx_description
1 polymer ?
#
loop_
_entity_poly.entity_id
_entity_poly.type
_entity_poly.pdbx_seq_one_letter_code
_entity_poly.pdbx_strand_id
1 'polypeptide(L)'
;MSKNLQATRRWARLARRLAPLALLALLAACVPSANVLSVPTFRVDAASSGFVRIDPPGVGDGSALFRLALEVENPNAIGVKLAGLDGALFVGSVRAANATFRGGIDVPARGRAPLLLDVRVPLGAAPALLDAIGAFVGGTATPYRLDAAVTIDVLGAPQRFPGFTLVRGELSRPAGLVAPTLELVGSELRFESVSSVALSLRVRLSNPGPIGYRVAVPELQLGVAGAPAATASLAAVELPASSDAEVALTFRFDPLRLGAAVASQVQAASAGVGGLSVTLNGGWQLEAPGIATLQLGANRLLDGVLR
;
A
#
# COMPACT_ATOMS: atom_id res chain seq x y z
N MET A 1 101.48 -2.88 3.27
CA MET A 1 100.22 -3.59 3.62
C MET A 1 99.50 -2.93 4.82
N SER A 2 98.91 -1.73 4.69
CA SER A 2 98.23 -1.07 5.83
C SER A 2 97.06 -0.12 5.49
N LYS A 3 96.80 0.22 4.22
CA LYS A 3 95.75 1.20 3.85
C LYS A 3 94.32 0.63 3.68
N ASN A 4 94.12 -0.69 3.62
CA ASN A 4 92.80 -1.29 3.33
C ASN A 4 91.87 -1.52 4.54
N LEU A 5 92.35 -1.35 5.79
CA LEU A 5 91.56 -1.64 6.99
C LEU A 5 90.77 -0.44 7.56
N GLN A 6 90.99 0.78 7.06
CA GLN A 6 90.31 1.98 7.57
C GLN A 6 89.01 2.31 6.83
N ALA A 7 88.84 1.86 5.58
CA ALA A 7 87.62 2.10 4.80
C ALA A 7 86.41 1.34 5.35
N THR A 8 86.60 0.10 5.82
CA THR A 8 85.51 -0.77 6.31
C THR A 8 84.89 -0.30 7.64
N ARG A 9 85.66 0.39 8.48
CA ARG A 9 85.17 0.91 9.79
C ARG A 9 84.29 2.14 9.69
N ARG A 10 84.39 2.95 8.62
CA ARG A 10 83.53 4.14 8.42
C ARG A 10 82.12 3.76 7.95
N TRP A 11 82.01 2.71 7.13
CA TRP A 11 80.73 2.21 6.61
C TRP A 11 79.90 1.55 7.72
N ALA A 12 80.54 0.84 8.64
CA ALA A 12 79.87 0.22 9.79
C ALA A 12 79.21 1.25 10.75
N ARG A 13 79.75 2.47 10.88
CA ARG A 13 79.15 3.53 11.73
C ARG A 13 77.99 4.26 11.04
N LEU A 14 78.04 4.42 9.73
CA LEU A 14 76.94 4.98 8.93
C LEU A 14 75.73 4.02 8.89
N ALA A 15 75.98 2.72 8.69
CA ALA A 15 74.93 1.70 8.71
C ALA A 15 74.19 1.64 10.07
N ARG A 16 74.92 1.82 11.19
CA ARG A 16 74.35 1.79 12.54
C ARG A 16 73.48 3.01 12.87
N ARG A 17 73.70 4.17 12.22
CA ARG A 17 72.88 5.38 12.41
C ARG A 17 71.65 5.42 11.51
N LEU A 18 71.64 4.67 10.41
CA LEU A 18 70.50 4.56 9.49
C LEU A 18 69.51 3.44 9.86
N ALA A 19 69.94 2.46 10.65
CA ALA A 19 69.10 1.35 11.14
C ALA A 19 67.78 1.77 11.85
N PRO A 20 67.76 2.76 12.76
CA PRO A 20 66.50 3.15 13.41
C PRO A 20 65.52 3.86 12.46
N LEU A 21 66.01 4.54 11.42
CA LEU A 21 65.16 5.23 10.44
C LEU A 21 64.46 4.23 9.50
N ALA A 22 65.16 3.16 9.11
CA ALA A 22 64.58 2.09 8.30
C ALA A 22 63.52 1.28 9.07
N LEU A 23 63.71 1.10 10.38
CA LEU A 23 62.74 0.40 11.24
C LEU A 23 61.45 1.22 11.44
N LEU A 24 61.56 2.55 11.57
CA LEU A 24 60.40 3.46 11.63
C LEU A 24 59.61 3.51 10.31
N ALA A 25 60.28 3.39 9.15
CA ALA A 25 59.61 3.33 7.85
C ALA A 25 58.83 2.02 7.64
N LEU A 26 59.30 0.90 8.18
CA LEU A 26 58.60 -0.39 8.14
C LEU A 26 57.38 -0.44 9.07
N LEU A 27 57.38 0.32 10.16
CA LEU A 27 56.24 0.44 11.08
C LEU A 27 55.13 1.35 10.53
N ALA A 28 55.46 2.34 9.69
CA ALA A 28 54.48 3.20 9.03
C ALA A 28 53.77 2.53 7.83
N ALA A 29 54.26 1.38 7.34
CA ALA A 29 53.61 0.64 6.26
C ALA A 29 52.40 -0.19 6.73
N CYS A 30 52.19 -0.33 8.04
CA CYS A 30 51.05 -1.02 8.63
C CYS A 30 50.00 -0.01 9.13
N VAL A 31 49.69 1.01 8.34
CA VAL A 31 48.46 1.80 8.55
C VAL A 31 47.34 0.98 7.93
N PRO A 32 46.41 0.41 8.73
CA PRO A 32 45.28 -0.33 8.19
C PRO A 32 44.43 0.66 7.41
N SER A 33 44.43 0.53 6.09
CA SER A 33 43.47 1.19 5.20
C SER A 33 42.07 0.63 5.50
N ALA A 34 41.45 1.13 6.57
CA ALA A 34 40.25 0.56 7.18
C ALA A 34 38.94 0.82 6.41
N ASN A 35 38.99 1.35 5.18
CA ASN A 35 37.80 1.73 4.41
C ASN A 35 37.79 1.07 3.03
N VAL A 36 37.68 -0.27 2.98
CA VAL A 36 37.51 -1.00 1.71
C VAL A 36 36.05 -1.43 1.50
N LEU A 37 35.22 -1.44 2.55
CA LEU A 37 33.83 -1.83 2.41
C LEU A 37 32.95 -0.63 2.05
N SER A 38 32.40 -0.67 0.84
CA SER A 38 31.45 0.32 0.34
C SER A 38 30.03 -0.04 0.76
N VAL A 39 29.22 0.97 1.06
CA VAL A 39 27.80 0.77 1.41
C VAL A 39 27.05 0.20 0.21
N PRO A 40 26.14 -0.77 0.39
CA PRO A 40 25.24 -1.18 -0.67
C PRO A 40 24.43 0.00 -1.22
N THR A 41 24.24 0.04 -2.52
CA THR A 41 23.39 1.02 -3.19
C THR A 41 21.98 0.46 -3.37
N PHE A 42 20.99 1.35 -3.45
CA PHE A 42 19.59 0.98 -3.55
C PHE A 42 18.97 1.63 -4.77
N ARG A 43 18.24 0.84 -5.55
CA ARG A 43 17.45 1.33 -6.69
C ARG A 43 15.99 1.03 -6.44
N VAL A 44 15.12 1.99 -6.73
CA VAL A 44 13.67 1.80 -6.59
C VAL A 44 13.08 1.28 -7.89
N ASP A 45 12.23 0.27 -7.78
CA ASP A 45 11.29 -0.08 -8.84
C ASP A 45 10.01 0.75 -8.64
N ALA A 46 9.91 1.84 -9.41
CA ALA A 46 8.78 2.77 -9.32
C ALA A 46 7.45 2.13 -9.76
N ALA A 47 7.47 1.09 -10.60
CA ALA A 47 6.24 0.43 -11.05
C ALA A 47 5.60 -0.44 -9.96
N SER A 48 6.44 -0.96 -9.05
CA SER A 48 6.03 -1.83 -7.94
C SER A 48 6.05 -1.11 -6.58
N SER A 49 6.34 0.19 -6.56
CA SER A 49 6.36 1.03 -5.36
C SER A 49 5.18 2.01 -5.34
N GLY A 50 4.58 2.20 -4.17
CA GLY A 50 3.48 3.15 -3.98
C GLY A 50 2.48 2.68 -2.93
N PHE A 51 1.34 3.35 -2.89
CA PHE A 51 0.24 2.95 -2.01
C PHE A 51 -0.44 1.69 -2.55
N VAL A 52 -0.45 0.64 -1.74
CA VAL A 52 -1.15 -0.63 -2.03
C VAL A 52 -2.55 -0.63 -1.42
N ARG A 53 -2.70 0.07 -0.28
CA ARG A 53 -3.95 0.23 0.46
C ARG A 53 -3.95 1.59 1.15
N ILE A 54 -5.08 2.28 1.13
CA ILE A 54 -5.31 3.55 1.81
C ILE A 54 -6.68 3.47 2.47
N ASP A 55 -6.73 3.37 3.79
CA ASP A 55 -7.96 3.52 4.55
C ASP A 55 -7.96 4.89 5.23
N PRO A 56 -8.76 5.86 4.73
CA PRO A 56 -8.83 7.19 5.31
C PRO A 56 -9.34 7.13 6.77
N PRO A 57 -9.12 8.19 7.58
CA PRO A 57 -9.66 8.26 8.93
C PRO A 57 -11.18 8.04 8.97
N GLY A 58 -11.63 7.12 9.83
CA GLY A 58 -13.06 6.77 9.93
C GLY A 58 -13.54 5.81 8.85
N VAL A 59 -12.63 5.13 8.15
CA VAL A 59 -12.87 3.93 7.35
C VAL A 59 -11.80 2.91 7.71
N GLY A 60 -12.19 1.65 7.90
CA GLY A 60 -11.23 0.57 8.15
C GLY A 60 -10.38 0.80 9.40
N ASP A 61 -9.05 0.68 9.26
CA ASP A 61 -8.12 0.88 10.37
C ASP A 61 -7.47 2.29 10.40
N GLY A 62 -7.91 3.20 9.51
CA GLY A 62 -7.38 4.56 9.42
C GLY A 62 -5.89 4.61 9.06
N SER A 63 -5.37 3.62 8.33
CA SER A 63 -3.97 3.55 7.92
C SER A 63 -3.80 3.32 6.42
N ALA A 64 -2.65 3.71 5.90
CA ALA A 64 -2.23 3.39 4.54
C ALA A 64 -1.05 2.41 4.57
N LEU A 65 -0.99 1.53 3.58
CA LEU A 65 0.13 0.64 3.33
C LEU A 65 0.91 1.15 2.12
N PHE A 66 2.13 1.61 2.35
CA PHE A 66 3.05 2.04 1.32
C PHE A 66 4.09 0.94 1.07
N ARG A 67 4.15 0.42 -0.15
CA ARG A 67 5.15 -0.57 -0.55
C ARG A 67 6.31 0.10 -1.27
N LEU A 68 7.51 -0.27 -0.87
CA LEU A 68 8.76 0.07 -1.57
C LEU A 68 9.38 -1.21 -2.09
N ALA A 69 9.40 -1.35 -3.42
CA ALA A 69 10.15 -2.38 -4.11
C ALA A 69 11.54 -1.84 -4.45
N LEU A 70 12.56 -2.42 -3.83
CA LEU A 70 13.95 -1.99 -3.92
C LEU A 70 14.82 -3.12 -4.48
N GLU A 71 15.82 -2.75 -5.26
CA GLU A 71 16.93 -3.62 -5.63
C GLU A 71 18.18 -3.14 -4.88
N VAL A 72 18.70 -4.02 -4.01
CA VAL A 72 19.92 -3.76 -3.24
C VAL A 72 21.10 -4.26 -4.06
N GLU A 73 22.08 -3.40 -4.33
CA GLU A 73 23.26 -3.70 -5.10
C GLU A 73 24.51 -3.62 -4.20
N ASN A 74 25.27 -4.71 -4.18
CA ASN A 74 26.49 -4.80 -3.37
C ASN A 74 27.72 -4.55 -4.26
N PRO A 75 28.40 -3.40 -4.14
CA PRO A 75 29.58 -3.11 -4.95
C PRO A 75 30.83 -3.90 -4.51
N ASN A 76 30.79 -4.55 -3.34
CA ASN A 76 31.95 -5.20 -2.74
C ASN A 76 32.24 -6.55 -3.41
N ALA A 77 33.53 -6.94 -3.40
CA ALA A 77 33.99 -8.24 -3.91
C ALA A 77 33.64 -9.43 -2.99
N ILE A 78 33.00 -9.16 -1.85
CA ILE A 78 32.55 -10.15 -0.88
C ILE A 78 31.04 -10.04 -0.71
N GLY A 79 30.39 -11.17 -0.41
CA GLY A 79 28.97 -11.17 -0.06
C GLY A 79 28.76 -10.45 1.26
N VAL A 80 27.63 -9.74 1.37
CA VAL A 80 27.22 -9.04 2.59
C VAL A 80 25.79 -9.40 2.91
N LYS A 81 25.41 -9.40 4.18
CA LYS A 81 24.04 -9.58 4.59
C LYS A 81 23.44 -8.25 5.02
N LEU A 82 22.36 -7.81 4.39
CA LEU A 82 21.59 -6.65 4.83
C LEU A 82 20.82 -7.02 6.10
N ALA A 83 21.42 -6.75 7.26
CA ALA A 83 20.89 -7.13 8.57
C ALA A 83 19.75 -6.21 9.03
N GLY A 84 19.78 -4.93 8.65
CA GLY A 84 18.71 -4.01 9.02
C GLY A 84 18.69 -2.68 8.29
N LEU A 85 17.52 -2.05 8.35
CA LEU A 85 17.26 -0.70 7.87
C LEU A 85 16.42 0.01 8.93
N ASP A 86 16.79 1.24 9.28
CA ASP A 86 16.05 2.09 10.22
C ASP A 86 15.93 3.50 9.68
N GLY A 87 14.71 3.91 9.35
CA GLY A 87 14.50 5.18 8.68
C GLY A 87 13.10 5.74 8.80
N ALA A 88 12.86 6.76 7.99
CA ALA A 88 11.58 7.42 7.86
C ALA A 88 11.21 7.56 6.37
N LEU A 89 9.96 7.20 6.07
CA LEU A 89 9.33 7.46 4.79
C LEU A 89 8.76 8.88 4.80
N PHE A 90 9.06 9.63 3.74
CA PHE A 90 8.49 10.93 3.47
C PHE A 90 7.68 10.86 2.17
N VAL A 91 6.49 11.46 2.19
CA VAL A 91 5.64 11.67 1.01
C VAL A 91 5.41 13.16 0.89
N GLY A 92 5.80 13.75 -0.25
CA GLY A 92 6.00 15.18 -0.38
C GLY A 92 7.07 15.67 0.61
N SER A 93 6.71 16.69 1.39
CA SER A 93 7.51 17.23 2.49
C SER A 93 7.14 16.62 3.86
N VAL A 94 6.14 15.74 3.92
CA VAL A 94 5.56 15.23 5.17
C VAL A 94 6.22 13.91 5.54
N ARG A 95 6.66 13.78 6.80
CA ARG A 95 7.10 12.50 7.36
C ARG A 95 5.88 11.60 7.56
N ALA A 96 5.77 10.56 6.73
CA ALA A 96 4.63 9.65 6.73
C ALA A 96 4.73 8.63 7.87
N ALA A 97 5.84 7.89 7.97
CA ALA A 97 6.00 6.83 8.96
C ALA A 97 7.46 6.45 9.18
N ASN A 98 7.71 5.68 10.23
CA ASN A 98 8.97 4.96 10.39
C ASN A 98 9.00 3.75 9.46
N ALA A 99 10.17 3.50 8.87
CA ALA A 99 10.40 2.39 7.97
C ALA A 99 11.52 1.54 8.56
N THR A 100 11.22 0.27 8.87
CA THR A 100 12.16 -0.63 9.53
C THR A 100 12.21 -1.98 8.82
N PHE A 101 13.42 -2.51 8.66
CA PHE A 101 13.66 -3.86 8.14
C PHE A 101 14.59 -4.62 9.09
N ARG A 102 14.28 -5.90 9.35
CA ARG A 102 15.06 -6.81 10.20
C ARG A 102 15.19 -8.22 9.61
N GLY A 103 14.95 -8.37 8.31
CA GLY A 103 14.80 -9.69 7.67
C GLY A 103 16.10 -10.38 7.27
N GLY A 104 17.25 -9.69 7.28
CA GLY A 104 18.54 -10.31 6.95
C GLY A 104 18.60 -10.87 5.53
N ILE A 105 18.76 -10.02 4.50
CA ILE A 105 18.87 -10.49 3.10
C ILE A 105 20.33 -10.66 2.72
N ASP A 106 20.69 -11.83 2.18
CA ASP A 106 22.02 -12.07 1.62
C ASP A 106 22.15 -11.40 0.25
N VAL A 107 23.14 -10.52 0.10
CA VAL A 107 23.46 -9.83 -1.15
C VAL A 107 24.80 -10.36 -1.65
N PRO A 108 24.84 -11.08 -2.79
CA PRO A 108 26.07 -11.68 -3.31
C PRO A 108 27.17 -10.65 -3.57
N ALA A 109 28.41 -11.11 -3.64
CA ALA A 109 29.55 -10.30 -4.07
C ALA A 109 29.29 -9.72 -5.47
N ARG A 110 29.41 -8.40 -5.64
CA ARG A 110 29.11 -7.69 -6.91
C ARG A 110 27.72 -8.03 -7.46
N GLY A 111 26.80 -8.40 -6.58
CA GLY A 111 25.49 -8.93 -6.91
C GLY A 111 24.36 -8.01 -6.49
N ARG A 112 23.15 -8.48 -6.75
CA ARG A 112 21.90 -7.77 -6.44
C ARG A 112 20.94 -8.70 -5.73
N ALA A 113 20.09 -8.11 -4.89
CA ALA A 113 19.01 -8.82 -4.23
C ALA A 113 17.74 -7.95 -4.15
N PRO A 114 16.54 -8.51 -4.36
CA PRO A 114 15.29 -7.78 -4.17
C PRO A 114 15.01 -7.56 -2.69
N LEU A 115 14.47 -6.39 -2.35
CA LEU A 115 13.98 -6.02 -1.02
C LEU A 115 12.60 -5.39 -1.17
N LEU A 116 11.60 -6.03 -0.56
CA LEU A 116 10.26 -5.46 -0.43
C LEU A 116 10.10 -4.92 0.99
N LEU A 117 9.75 -3.63 1.10
CA LEU A 117 9.51 -2.96 2.35
C LEU A 117 8.08 -2.41 2.38
N ASP A 118 7.26 -3.02 3.24
CA ASP A 118 5.89 -2.58 3.49
C ASP A 118 5.87 -1.67 4.73
N VAL A 119 5.53 -0.39 4.51
CA VAL A 119 5.50 0.65 5.53
C VAL A 119 4.05 0.99 5.85
N ARG A 120 3.64 0.74 7.10
CA ARG A 120 2.31 1.13 7.58
C ARG A 120 2.34 2.58 8.04
N VAL A 121 1.43 3.37 7.50
CA VAL A 121 1.34 4.81 7.69
C VAL A 121 0.04 5.14 8.44
N PRO A 122 0.10 5.55 9.71
CA PRO A 122 -1.09 5.89 10.48
C PRO A 122 -1.62 7.27 10.05
N LEU A 123 -2.70 7.31 9.27
CA LEU A 123 -3.22 8.57 8.70
C LEU A 123 -3.82 9.48 9.77
N GLY A 124 -4.41 8.91 10.83
CA GLY A 124 -4.92 9.68 11.96
C GLY A 124 -3.86 10.46 12.74
N ALA A 125 -2.58 10.06 12.65
CA ALA A 125 -1.48 10.73 13.34
C ALA A 125 -0.80 11.83 12.50
N ALA A 126 -1.10 11.89 11.19
CA ALA A 126 -0.47 12.84 10.26
C ALA A 126 -1.52 13.46 9.31
N PRO A 127 -2.37 14.40 9.79
CA PRO A 127 -3.42 15.02 8.96
C PRO A 127 -2.88 15.68 7.69
N ALA A 128 -1.69 16.31 7.74
CA ALA A 128 -1.04 16.93 6.58
C ALA A 128 -0.70 15.93 5.46
N LEU A 129 -0.66 14.62 5.76
CA LEU A 129 -0.47 13.60 4.73
C LEU A 129 -1.73 13.39 3.88
N LEU A 130 -2.92 13.67 4.43
CA LEU A 130 -4.18 13.54 3.68
C LEU A 130 -4.20 14.46 2.47
N ASP A 131 -3.66 15.68 2.58
CA ASP A 131 -3.54 16.62 1.46
C ASP A 131 -2.63 16.06 0.35
N ALA A 132 -1.50 15.46 0.72
CA ALA A 132 -0.59 14.85 -0.24
C ALA A 132 -1.21 13.60 -0.91
N ILE A 133 -1.97 12.81 -0.15
CA ILE A 133 -2.72 11.68 -0.71
C ILE A 133 -3.85 12.17 -1.62
N GLY A 134 -4.60 13.21 -1.22
CA GLY A 134 -5.63 13.84 -2.03
C GLY A 134 -5.08 14.36 -3.36
N ALA A 135 -3.92 15.02 -3.34
CA ALA A 135 -3.22 15.45 -4.54
C ALA A 135 -2.86 14.27 -5.45
N PHE A 136 -2.32 13.18 -4.88
CA PHE A 136 -2.01 11.95 -5.60
C PHE A 136 -3.26 11.30 -6.22
N VAL A 137 -4.35 11.17 -5.46
CA VAL A 137 -5.64 10.66 -5.94
C VAL A 137 -6.21 11.54 -7.06
N GLY A 138 -6.01 12.85 -6.97
CA GLY A 138 -6.37 13.82 -8.00
C GLY A 138 -5.47 13.83 -9.23
N GLY A 139 -4.46 12.96 -9.32
CA GLY A 139 -3.56 12.87 -10.49
C GLY A 139 -2.32 13.76 -10.43
N THR A 140 -2.02 14.37 -9.28
CA THR A 140 -0.80 15.16 -9.10
C THR A 140 0.37 14.25 -8.75
N ALA A 141 1.45 14.34 -9.54
CA ALA A 141 2.69 13.63 -9.25
C ALA A 141 3.21 14.04 -7.87
N THR A 142 3.33 13.05 -6.98
CA THR A 142 3.71 13.30 -5.57
C THR A 142 5.05 12.63 -5.29
N PRO A 143 6.12 13.39 -5.00
CA PRO A 143 7.43 12.81 -4.73
C PRO A 143 7.42 12.06 -3.40
N TYR A 144 8.24 11.03 -3.28
CA TYR A 144 8.50 10.36 -2.01
C TYR A 144 10.00 10.11 -1.85
N ARG A 145 10.44 10.00 -0.60
CA ARG A 145 11.81 9.59 -0.29
C ARG A 145 11.87 8.73 0.97
N LEU A 146 12.87 7.86 1.01
CA LEU A 146 13.21 7.08 2.20
C LEU A 146 14.58 7.53 2.70
N ASP A 147 14.62 8.07 3.90
CA ASP A 147 15.87 8.40 4.60
C ASP A 147 16.11 7.36 5.69
N ALA A 148 17.22 6.63 5.65
CA ALA A 148 17.49 5.57 6.63
C ALA A 148 18.98 5.33 6.90
N ALA A 149 19.25 4.74 8.06
CA ALA A 149 20.51 4.11 8.39
C ALA A 149 20.47 2.62 7.99
N VAL A 150 21.58 2.14 7.43
CA VAL A 150 21.73 0.76 6.95
C VAL A 150 22.66 0.01 7.90
N THR A 151 22.26 -1.20 8.28
CA THR A 151 23.12 -2.14 9.00
C THR A 151 23.37 -3.35 8.12
N ILE A 152 24.64 -3.64 7.84
CA ILE A 152 25.05 -4.87 7.15
C ILE A 152 25.82 -5.75 8.11
N ASP A 153 25.85 -7.03 7.83
CA ASP A 153 26.69 -8.02 8.50
C ASP A 153 27.68 -8.56 7.47
N VAL A 154 28.96 -8.52 7.83
CA VAL A 154 30.05 -9.09 7.06
C VAL A 154 30.75 -10.12 7.93
N LEU A 155 30.63 -11.39 7.57
CA LEU A 155 31.27 -12.52 8.27
C LEU A 155 30.95 -12.59 9.78
N GLY A 156 29.73 -12.20 10.18
CA GLY A 156 29.28 -12.21 11.57
C GLY A 156 29.55 -10.91 12.33
N ALA A 157 30.14 -9.90 11.67
CA ALA A 157 30.40 -8.59 12.26
C ALA A 157 29.40 -7.54 11.74
N PRO A 158 28.46 -7.06 12.58
CA PRO A 158 27.52 -6.02 12.18
C PRO A 158 28.22 -4.67 12.05
N GLN A 159 27.99 -3.99 10.93
CA GLN A 159 28.45 -2.64 10.63
C GLN A 159 27.25 -1.74 10.34
N ARG A 160 27.15 -0.64 11.08
CA ARG A 160 26.08 0.35 10.93
C ARG A 160 26.62 1.61 10.25
N PHE A 161 25.97 1.99 9.16
CA PHE A 161 26.24 3.23 8.46
C PHE A 161 25.35 4.36 8.97
N PRO A 162 25.80 5.63 8.90
CA PRO A 162 24.97 6.78 9.24
C PRO A 162 23.75 6.88 8.32
N GLY A 163 22.74 7.65 8.73
CA GLY A 163 21.54 7.85 7.93
C GLY A 163 21.80 8.66 6.67
N PHE A 164 21.25 8.22 5.54
CA PHE A 164 21.29 8.93 4.26
C PHE A 164 19.97 8.72 3.49
N THR A 165 19.74 9.50 2.43
CA THR A 165 18.62 9.23 1.52
C THR A 165 18.91 7.96 0.72
N LEU A 166 18.21 6.87 1.05
CA LEU A 166 18.34 5.60 0.36
C LEU A 166 17.82 5.69 -1.07
N VAL A 167 16.60 6.21 -1.22
CA VAL A 167 15.91 6.31 -2.51
C VAL A 167 14.99 7.52 -2.54
N ARG A 168 14.76 8.01 -3.76
CA ARG A 168 13.72 8.99 -4.12
C ARG A 168 12.91 8.42 -5.27
N GLY A 169 11.63 8.73 -5.31
CA GLY A 169 10.74 8.37 -6.41
C GLY A 169 9.55 9.30 -6.48
N GLU A 170 8.64 9.03 -7.42
CA GLU A 170 7.42 9.80 -7.61
C GLU A 170 6.24 8.87 -7.78
N LEU A 171 5.14 9.18 -7.09
CA LEU A 171 3.85 8.53 -7.28
C LEU A 171 3.21 9.08 -8.55
N SER A 172 3.15 8.26 -9.59
CA SER A 172 2.75 8.69 -10.94
C SER A 172 1.44 8.07 -11.45
N ARG A 173 0.91 7.03 -10.79
CA ARG A 173 -0.39 6.44 -11.14
C ARG A 173 -1.45 6.82 -10.12
N PRO A 174 -2.37 7.74 -10.43
CA PRO A 174 -3.46 8.04 -9.54
C PRO A 174 -4.30 6.78 -9.29
N ALA A 175 -4.50 6.46 -8.02
CA ALA A 175 -5.57 5.59 -7.60
C ALA A 175 -6.81 6.48 -7.45
N GLY A 176 -7.65 6.55 -8.47
CA GLY A 176 -8.96 7.19 -8.33
C GLY A 176 -9.87 6.35 -7.42
N LEU A 177 -10.96 6.95 -6.93
CA LEU A 177 -12.04 6.17 -6.32
C LEU A 177 -12.70 5.32 -7.40
N VAL A 178 -12.84 4.02 -7.12
CA VAL A 178 -13.48 3.06 -8.03
C VAL A 178 -14.90 2.80 -7.54
N ALA A 179 -15.86 2.66 -8.46
CA ALA A 179 -17.21 2.30 -8.09
C ALA A 179 -17.25 0.91 -7.41
N PRO A 180 -17.97 0.75 -6.29
CA PRO A 180 -18.15 -0.57 -5.71
C PRO A 180 -19.03 -1.45 -6.60
N THR A 181 -18.85 -2.76 -6.49
CA THR A 181 -19.76 -3.74 -7.09
C THR A 181 -20.77 -4.21 -6.06
N LEU A 182 -21.97 -4.58 -6.51
CA LEU A 182 -23.07 -5.04 -5.66
C LEU A 182 -23.52 -6.41 -6.16
N GLU A 183 -23.47 -7.40 -5.27
CA GLU A 183 -23.87 -8.78 -5.55
C GLU A 183 -25.03 -9.19 -4.63
N LEU A 184 -26.05 -9.87 -5.16
CA LEU A 184 -27.15 -10.38 -4.36
C LEU A 184 -26.73 -11.68 -3.67
N VAL A 185 -26.72 -11.69 -2.33
CA VAL A 185 -26.38 -12.85 -1.51
C VAL A 185 -27.62 -13.62 -1.07
N GLY A 186 -28.74 -12.91 -0.88
CA GLY A 186 -30.01 -13.54 -0.55
C GLY A 186 -31.17 -12.58 -0.62
N SER A 187 -32.38 -13.12 -0.67
CA SER A 187 -33.61 -12.36 -0.72
C SER A 187 -34.68 -13.01 0.13
N GLU A 188 -35.53 -12.20 0.72
CA GLU A 188 -36.73 -12.63 1.43
C GLU A 188 -37.89 -11.73 1.00
N LEU A 189 -39.00 -12.35 0.61
CA LEU A 189 -40.21 -11.64 0.23
C LEU A 189 -41.32 -11.99 1.21
N ARG A 190 -41.87 -10.99 1.87
CA ARG A 190 -42.89 -11.14 2.90
C ARG A 190 -44.09 -10.26 2.60
N PHE A 191 -45.27 -10.86 2.61
CA PHE A 191 -46.52 -10.11 2.59
C PHE A 191 -46.78 -9.50 3.98
N GLU A 192 -46.89 -8.18 4.04
CA GLU A 192 -47.32 -7.47 5.24
C GLU A 192 -48.85 -7.26 5.22
N SER A 193 -49.43 -7.10 4.03
CA SER A 193 -50.88 -7.05 3.79
C SER A 193 -51.19 -7.43 2.33
N VAL A 194 -52.47 -7.39 1.94
CA VAL A 194 -52.90 -7.68 0.56
C VAL A 194 -52.32 -6.68 -0.46
N SER A 195 -52.04 -5.44 -0.03
CA SER A 195 -51.51 -4.36 -0.87
C SER A 195 -50.13 -3.87 -0.43
N SER A 196 -49.41 -4.66 0.38
CA SER A 196 -48.05 -4.31 0.82
C SER A 196 -47.19 -5.57 0.89
N VAL A 197 -46.12 -5.55 0.09
CA VAL A 197 -45.08 -6.56 0.09
C VAL A 197 -43.78 -5.91 0.54
N ALA A 198 -43.14 -6.52 1.53
CA ALA A 198 -41.78 -6.19 1.95
C ALA A 198 -40.80 -7.14 1.25
N LEU A 199 -39.87 -6.56 0.48
CA LEU A 199 -38.74 -7.27 -0.13
C LEU A 199 -37.47 -6.88 0.60
N SER A 200 -36.86 -7.84 1.30
CA SER A 200 -35.56 -7.70 1.93
C SER A 200 -34.49 -8.35 1.05
N LEU A 201 -33.49 -7.59 0.65
CA LEU A 201 -32.34 -8.04 -0.12
C LEU A 201 -31.11 -7.99 0.77
N ARG A 202 -30.38 -9.10 0.91
CA ARG A 202 -29.04 -9.13 1.46
C ARG A 202 -28.05 -9.04 0.31
N VAL A 203 -27.27 -7.98 0.30
CA VAL A 203 -26.34 -7.68 -0.79
C VAL A 203 -24.92 -7.57 -0.25
N ARG A 204 -23.95 -8.03 -1.03
CA ARG A 204 -22.52 -7.83 -0.77
C ARG A 204 -22.04 -6.67 -1.60
N LEU A 205 -21.52 -5.65 -0.92
CA LEU A 205 -20.77 -4.55 -1.53
C LEU A 205 -19.31 -4.93 -1.53
N SER A 206 -18.63 -4.80 -2.68
CA SER A 206 -17.20 -5.05 -2.80
C SER A 206 -16.49 -3.80 -3.30
N ASN A 207 -15.39 -3.43 -2.64
CA ASN A 207 -14.49 -2.36 -3.08
C ASN A 207 -13.29 -2.99 -3.79
N PRO A 208 -13.22 -2.94 -5.14
CA PRO A 208 -12.07 -3.48 -5.88
C PRO A 208 -10.84 -2.57 -5.81
N GLY A 209 -11.00 -1.34 -5.32
CA GLY A 209 -9.96 -0.32 -5.30
C GLY A 209 -9.01 -0.44 -4.11
N PRO A 210 -7.82 0.21 -4.21
CA PRO A 210 -6.86 0.29 -3.11
C PRO A 210 -7.22 1.39 -2.10
N ILE A 211 -8.29 2.15 -2.31
CA ILE A 211 -8.72 3.24 -1.41
C ILE A 211 -10.05 2.86 -0.77
N GLY A 212 -10.09 2.86 0.55
CA GLY A 212 -11.31 2.73 1.34
C GLY A 212 -12.14 4.01 1.29
N TYR A 213 -13.45 3.87 1.33
CA TYR A 213 -14.39 4.99 1.34
C TYR A 213 -15.67 4.62 2.07
N ARG A 214 -16.46 5.63 2.45
CA ARG A 214 -17.87 5.48 2.81
C ARG A 214 -18.70 5.51 1.55
N VAL A 215 -19.55 4.52 1.39
CA VAL A 215 -20.48 4.43 0.26
C VAL A 215 -21.90 4.68 0.74
N ALA A 216 -22.62 5.56 0.06
CA ALA A 216 -24.04 5.78 0.25
C ALA A 216 -24.76 5.79 -1.10
N VAL A 217 -26.05 5.48 -1.08
CA VAL A 217 -26.94 5.69 -2.23
C VAL A 217 -28.18 6.44 -1.74
N PRO A 218 -28.26 7.75 -1.95
CA PRO A 218 -29.38 8.56 -1.45
C PRO A 218 -30.74 8.11 -1.99
N GLU A 219 -30.75 7.63 -3.23
CA GLU A 219 -31.95 7.15 -3.91
C GLU A 219 -31.64 5.85 -4.66
N LEU A 220 -32.20 4.76 -4.16
CA LEU A 220 -32.23 3.44 -4.79
C LEU A 220 -33.63 3.20 -5.32
N GLN A 221 -33.75 2.93 -6.62
CA GLN A 221 -35.00 2.54 -7.25
C GLN A 221 -35.02 1.02 -7.48
N LEU A 222 -36.02 0.37 -6.92
CA LEU A 222 -36.35 -1.04 -7.16
C LEU A 222 -37.24 -1.13 -8.41
N GLY A 223 -36.80 -1.90 -9.40
CA GLY A 223 -37.64 -2.37 -10.50
C GLY A 223 -38.02 -3.84 -10.31
N VAL A 224 -39.30 -4.17 -10.47
CA VAL A 224 -39.81 -5.55 -10.41
C VAL A 224 -40.48 -5.86 -11.74
N ALA A 225 -40.06 -6.94 -12.40
CA ALA A 225 -40.55 -7.31 -13.73
C ALA A 225 -40.47 -6.15 -14.76
N GLY A 226 -39.45 -5.28 -14.62
CA GLY A 226 -39.23 -4.11 -15.48
C GLY A 226 -40.05 -2.86 -15.13
N ALA A 227 -40.97 -2.93 -14.15
CA ALA A 227 -41.74 -1.78 -13.68
C ALA A 227 -41.12 -1.18 -12.39
N PRO A 228 -41.10 0.15 -12.21
CA PRO A 228 -40.63 0.77 -10.98
C PRO A 228 -41.58 0.43 -9.83
N ALA A 229 -41.06 -0.20 -8.78
CA ALA A 229 -41.84 -0.74 -7.67
C ALA A 229 -41.74 0.09 -6.40
N ALA A 230 -40.53 0.48 -6.00
CA ALA A 230 -40.28 1.23 -4.77
C ALA A 230 -39.00 2.06 -4.87
N THR A 231 -38.86 2.98 -3.92
CA THR A 231 -37.59 3.66 -3.64
C THR A 231 -37.14 3.38 -2.21
N ALA A 232 -35.82 3.39 -2.00
CA ALA A 232 -35.18 3.32 -0.70
C ALA A 232 -33.91 4.18 -0.70
N SER A 233 -33.21 4.24 0.43
CA SER A 233 -31.87 4.80 0.51
C SER A 233 -30.94 3.80 1.18
N LEU A 234 -29.68 3.81 0.77
CA LEU A 234 -28.59 3.14 1.45
C LEU A 234 -27.83 4.18 2.27
N ALA A 235 -27.90 4.05 3.60
CA ALA A 235 -27.09 4.84 4.51
C ALA A 235 -25.59 4.62 4.25
N ALA A 236 -24.76 5.55 4.72
CA ALA A 236 -23.31 5.45 4.57
C ALA A 236 -22.77 4.17 5.23
N VAL A 237 -22.13 3.32 4.44
CA VAL A 237 -21.44 2.10 4.88
C VAL A 237 -19.94 2.29 4.67
N GLU A 238 -19.15 1.97 5.68
CA GLU A 238 -17.69 1.97 5.56
C GLU A 238 -17.25 0.76 4.75
N LEU A 239 -16.49 1.02 3.68
CA LEU A 239 -15.97 -0.01 2.79
C LEU A 239 -14.45 0.18 2.66
N PRO A 240 -13.64 -0.45 3.53
CA PRO A 240 -12.18 -0.41 3.47
C PRO A 240 -11.63 -0.82 2.09
N ALA A 241 -10.38 -0.46 1.81
CA ALA A 241 -9.69 -0.83 0.58
C ALA A 241 -9.68 -2.36 0.38
N SER A 242 -10.01 -2.82 -0.83
CA SER A 242 -9.97 -4.23 -1.21
C SER A 242 -10.76 -5.14 -0.25
N SER A 243 -11.93 -4.69 0.18
CA SER A 243 -12.76 -5.38 1.17
C SER A 243 -14.23 -5.45 0.75
N ASP A 244 -14.98 -6.31 1.46
CA ASP A 244 -16.40 -6.53 1.25
C ASP A 244 -17.20 -6.17 2.51
N ALA A 245 -18.44 -5.72 2.32
CA ALA A 245 -19.42 -5.53 3.39
C ALA A 245 -20.78 -6.09 2.98
N GLU A 246 -21.49 -6.73 3.90
CA GLU A 246 -22.85 -7.18 3.68
C GLU A 246 -23.86 -6.16 4.22
N VAL A 247 -24.87 -5.85 3.42
CA VAL A 247 -25.90 -4.87 3.75
C VAL A 247 -27.29 -5.43 3.47
N ALA A 248 -28.24 -5.11 4.34
CA ALA A 248 -29.65 -5.41 4.13
C ALA A 248 -30.37 -4.18 3.56
N LEU A 249 -31.05 -4.35 2.43
CA LEU A 249 -31.92 -3.36 1.82
C LEU A 249 -33.36 -3.83 1.94
N THR A 250 -34.26 -3.01 2.47
CA THR A 250 -35.68 -3.35 2.58
C THR A 250 -36.51 -2.38 1.75
N PHE A 251 -37.29 -2.92 0.84
CA PHE A 251 -38.23 -2.20 0.00
C PHE A 251 -39.66 -2.57 0.36
N ARG A 252 -40.56 -1.60 0.32
CA ARG A 252 -42.00 -1.83 0.47
C ARG A 252 -42.72 -1.32 -0.76
N PHE A 253 -43.53 -2.16 -1.39
CA PHE A 253 -44.31 -1.79 -2.57
C PHE A 253 -45.68 -2.46 -2.60
N ASP A 254 -46.59 -1.87 -3.38
CA ASP A 254 -47.92 -2.41 -3.64
C ASP A 254 -47.92 -3.17 -4.98
N PRO A 255 -48.00 -4.51 -4.96
CA PRO A 255 -47.95 -5.30 -6.18
C PRO A 255 -49.15 -5.04 -7.10
N LEU A 256 -50.30 -4.61 -6.57
CA LEU A 256 -51.50 -4.34 -7.36
C LEU A 256 -51.33 -3.11 -8.26
N ARG A 257 -50.49 -2.15 -7.85
CA ARG A 257 -50.15 -0.97 -8.66
C ARG A 257 -49.22 -1.29 -9.84
N LEU A 258 -48.52 -2.41 -9.79
CA LEU A 258 -47.64 -2.88 -10.87
C LEU A 258 -48.40 -3.68 -11.94
N GLY A 259 -49.69 -3.95 -11.72
CA GLY A 259 -50.56 -4.69 -12.63
C GLY A 259 -50.74 -6.16 -12.20
N ALA A 260 -51.88 -6.74 -12.60
CA ALA A 260 -52.29 -8.08 -12.16
C ALA A 260 -51.29 -9.19 -12.52
N ALA A 261 -50.60 -9.07 -13.65
CA ALA A 261 -49.57 -10.03 -14.07
C ALA A 261 -48.39 -10.04 -13.09
N VAL A 262 -47.85 -8.86 -12.74
CA VAL A 262 -46.74 -8.74 -11.78
C VAL A 262 -47.19 -9.18 -10.39
N ALA A 263 -48.40 -8.81 -9.97
CA ALA A 263 -48.95 -9.25 -8.69
C ALA A 263 -49.01 -10.79 -8.59
N SER A 264 -49.45 -11.46 -9.66
CA SER A 264 -49.48 -12.93 -9.71
C SER A 264 -48.08 -13.55 -9.66
N GLN A 265 -47.09 -12.92 -10.29
CA GLN A 265 -45.70 -13.37 -10.28
C GLN A 265 -45.06 -13.19 -8.90
N VAL A 266 -45.32 -12.07 -8.22
CA VAL A 266 -44.86 -11.81 -6.84
C VAL A 266 -45.47 -12.83 -5.87
N GLN A 267 -46.76 -13.15 -6.03
CA GLN A 267 -47.42 -14.17 -5.22
C GLN A 267 -46.83 -15.56 -5.46
N ALA A 268 -46.57 -15.94 -6.71
CA ALA A 268 -45.93 -17.20 -7.04
C ALA A 268 -44.51 -17.30 -6.44
N ALA A 269 -43.69 -16.26 -6.61
CA ALA A 269 -42.34 -16.19 -6.06
C ALA A 269 -42.33 -16.31 -4.52
N SER A 270 -43.30 -15.68 -3.83
CA SER A 270 -43.43 -15.80 -2.36
C SER A 270 -43.75 -17.21 -1.88
N ALA A 271 -44.42 -18.01 -2.72
CA ALA A 271 -44.72 -19.41 -2.43
C ALA A 271 -43.56 -20.34 -2.78
N GLY A 272 -42.41 -19.80 -3.21
CA GLY A 272 -41.25 -20.55 -3.72
C GLY A 272 -41.48 -21.14 -5.12
N VAL A 273 -42.45 -20.62 -5.88
CA VAL A 273 -42.82 -21.12 -7.20
C VAL A 273 -42.54 -20.07 -8.27
N GLY A 274 -41.53 -20.31 -9.11
CA GLY A 274 -41.14 -19.41 -10.18
C GLY A 274 -40.00 -18.47 -9.79
N GLY A 275 -39.81 -17.39 -10.55
CA GLY A 275 -38.76 -16.40 -10.26
C GLY A 275 -39.25 -14.98 -10.50
N LEU A 276 -38.78 -14.05 -9.66
CA LEU A 276 -39.10 -12.63 -9.77
C LEU A 276 -37.88 -11.86 -10.25
N SER A 277 -37.93 -11.27 -11.45
CA SER A 277 -36.84 -10.42 -11.93
C SER A 277 -36.86 -9.09 -11.17
N VAL A 278 -35.69 -8.72 -10.66
CA VAL A 278 -35.48 -7.53 -9.86
C VAL A 278 -34.27 -6.78 -10.40
N THR A 279 -34.43 -5.46 -10.54
CA THR A 279 -33.37 -4.54 -10.89
C THR A 279 -33.23 -3.48 -9.81
N LEU A 280 -31.99 -3.08 -9.51
CA LEU A 280 -31.70 -1.94 -8.64
C LEU A 280 -30.99 -0.88 -9.46
N ASN A 281 -31.52 0.33 -9.46
CA ASN A 281 -30.89 1.49 -10.08
C ASN A 281 -30.59 2.54 -9.00
N GLY A 282 -29.46 3.23 -9.11
CA GLY A 282 -29.08 4.27 -8.15
C GLY A 282 -27.74 4.90 -8.49
N GLY A 283 -27.48 6.06 -7.90
CA GLY A 283 -26.21 6.77 -8.03
C GLY A 283 -25.34 6.60 -6.79
N TRP A 284 -24.07 6.25 -6.96
CA TRP A 284 -23.16 6.12 -5.84
C TRP A 284 -22.69 7.48 -5.33
N GLN A 285 -22.65 7.63 -4.02
CA GLN A 285 -21.87 8.66 -3.34
C GLN A 285 -20.72 8.00 -2.60
N LEU A 286 -19.50 8.28 -3.05
CA LEU A 286 -18.28 7.76 -2.46
C LEU A 286 -17.56 8.91 -1.74
N GLU A 287 -17.28 8.72 -0.46
CA GLU A 287 -16.56 9.69 0.36
C GLU A 287 -15.34 9.01 0.98
N ALA A 288 -14.15 9.44 0.60
CA ALA A 288 -12.91 9.11 1.29
C ALA A 288 -12.55 10.30 2.21
N PRO A 289 -12.84 10.23 3.53
CA PRO A 289 -12.72 11.38 4.42
C PRO A 289 -11.37 12.08 4.35
N GLY A 290 -11.41 13.39 4.07
CA GLY A 290 -10.22 14.24 3.96
C GLY A 290 -9.37 14.02 2.70
N ILE A 291 -9.79 13.16 1.77
CA ILE A 291 -9.05 12.85 0.55
C ILE A 291 -9.85 13.26 -0.69
N ALA A 292 -11.04 12.69 -0.89
CA ALA A 292 -11.83 12.92 -2.09
C ALA A 292 -13.31 12.56 -1.88
N THR A 293 -14.17 13.20 -2.66
CA THR A 293 -15.59 12.84 -2.79
C THR A 293 -15.90 12.65 -4.27
N LEU A 294 -16.60 11.56 -4.60
CA LEU A 294 -17.01 11.25 -5.95
C LEU A 294 -18.51 10.91 -5.98
N GLN A 295 -19.24 11.58 -6.85
CA GLN A 295 -20.64 11.26 -7.13
C GLN A 295 -20.72 10.62 -8.51
N LEU A 296 -21.27 9.40 -8.56
CA LEU A 296 -21.55 8.69 -9.79
C LEU A 296 -23.03 8.78 -10.09
N GLY A 297 -23.37 9.12 -11.33
CA GLY A 297 -24.76 9.22 -11.79
C GLY A 297 -25.51 7.90 -11.65
N ALA A 298 -26.84 7.97 -11.75
CA ALA A 298 -27.70 6.80 -11.64
C ALA A 298 -27.36 5.77 -12.72
N ASN A 299 -26.97 4.57 -12.29
CA ASN A 299 -26.70 3.43 -13.14
C ASN A 299 -27.43 2.19 -12.62
N ARG A 300 -27.50 1.16 -13.46
CA ARG A 300 -27.96 -0.16 -13.01
C ARG A 300 -26.90 -0.77 -12.09
N LEU A 301 -27.27 -0.96 -10.83
CA LEU A 301 -26.40 -1.48 -9.78
C LEU A 301 -26.50 -3.00 -9.67
N LEU A 302 -27.70 -3.54 -9.89
CA LEU A 302 -27.97 -4.97 -9.82
C LEU A 302 -29.06 -5.37 -10.81
N ASP A 303 -28.90 -6.58 -11.36
CA ASP A 303 -29.90 -7.29 -12.14
C ASP A 303 -29.90 -8.75 -11.66
N GLY A 304 -31.05 -9.26 -11.23
CA GLY A 304 -31.14 -10.59 -10.63
C GLY A 304 -32.53 -11.19 -10.71
N VAL A 305 -32.61 -12.49 -10.50
CA VAL A 305 -33.88 -13.24 -10.40
C VAL A 305 -33.97 -13.85 -9.01
N LEU A 306 -34.94 -13.41 -8.22
CA LEU A 306 -35.24 -13.99 -6.92
C LEU A 306 -35.94 -15.34 -7.13
N ARG A 307 -35.55 -16.35 -6.34
CA ARG A 307 -36.16 -17.68 -6.32
C ARG A 307 -36.64 -18.00 -4.92
#